data_AF-A0A1E3VVW6-F1
#
_entry.id   AF-A0A1E3VVW6-F1
#
_cell.length_a   1.000
_cell.length_b   1.000
_cell.length_c   1.000
_cell.angle_alpha   90.00
_cell.angle_beta   90.00
_cell.angle_gamma   90.00
#
_symmetry.space_group_name_H-M   'P 1'
#
loop_
_entity.id
_entity.type
_entity.pdbx_description
1 polymer ?
#
loop_
_entity_poly.entity_id
_entity_poly.type
_entity_poly.pdbx_seq_one_letter_code
_entity_poly.pdbx_strand_id
1 'polypeptide(L)'
;MVFNFARARVSAFDKGELIVVEGYMDVIALHQAGFKNVVATLGTAFTERQMEVLWLLAPEPVICFDGDKAGEAAAARAVDRMLPHLREGHSFRFAFLPHGQDPDDLVRGSGPAAFAGCVSGARPLIDMLWTRETSAASLDTPERAPPSRRGSRPCSARSVMPG
;
A
#
# COMPACT_ATOMS: atom_id res chain seq x y z
N MET A 1 15.26 -3.25 -1.28
CA MET A 1 15.57 -4.63 -1.74
C MET A 1 14.27 -5.44 -1.73
N VAL A 2 14.14 -6.47 -2.58
CA VAL A 2 12.98 -7.38 -2.58
C VAL A 2 13.46 -8.79 -2.24
N PHE A 3 13.00 -9.34 -1.12
CA PHE A 3 13.33 -10.69 -0.66
C PHE A 3 12.48 -11.74 -1.40
N ASN A 4 13.03 -12.94 -1.58
CA ASN A 4 12.38 -14.11 -2.22
C ASN A 4 11.98 -13.95 -3.70
N PHE A 5 12.37 -12.85 -4.36
CA PHE A 5 12.06 -12.57 -5.77
C PHE A 5 12.29 -13.76 -6.72
N ALA A 6 13.50 -14.35 -6.69
CA ALA A 6 13.87 -15.41 -7.62
C ALA A 6 13.00 -16.68 -7.48
N ARG A 7 12.60 -17.01 -6.25
CA ARG A 7 11.76 -18.18 -5.97
C ARG A 7 10.29 -17.91 -6.28
N ALA A 8 9.82 -16.70 -6.00
CA ALA A 8 8.44 -16.31 -6.23
C ALA A 8 8.11 -16.10 -7.71
N ARG A 9 9.11 -15.75 -8.54
CA ARG A 9 8.90 -15.33 -9.94
C ARG A 9 8.04 -16.28 -10.76
N VAL A 10 8.34 -17.58 -10.74
CA VAL A 10 7.62 -18.58 -11.56
C VAL A 10 6.17 -18.68 -11.09
N SER A 11 5.96 -18.88 -9.79
CA SER A 11 4.61 -19.00 -9.24
C SER A 11 3.79 -17.71 -9.37
N ALA A 12 4.43 -16.54 -9.32
CA ALA A 12 3.74 -15.25 -9.47
C ALA A 12 3.26 -15.06 -10.92
N PHE A 13 4.09 -15.42 -11.89
CA PHE A 13 3.74 -15.38 -13.30
C PHE A 13 2.61 -16.37 -13.64
N ASP A 14 2.74 -17.63 -13.19
CA ASP A 14 1.77 -18.69 -13.48
C ASP A 14 0.37 -18.40 -12.89
N LYS A 15 0.33 -17.76 -11.71
CA LYS A 15 -0.92 -17.34 -11.06
C LYS A 15 -1.43 -15.98 -11.53
N GLY A 16 -0.59 -15.17 -12.16
CA GLY A 16 -0.87 -13.75 -12.42
C GLY A 16 -1.04 -12.91 -11.14
N GLU A 17 -0.52 -13.37 -10.00
CA GLU A 17 -0.71 -12.74 -8.70
C GLU A 17 0.60 -12.75 -7.90
N LEU A 18 0.94 -11.61 -7.30
CA LEU A 18 2.06 -11.46 -6.38
C LEU A 18 1.58 -10.92 -5.05
N ILE A 19 1.95 -11.58 -3.96
CA ILE A 19 1.72 -11.12 -2.59
C ILE A 19 3.00 -10.47 -2.06
N VAL A 20 2.87 -9.27 -1.53
CA VAL A 20 3.97 -8.47 -0.99
C VAL A 20 3.71 -8.24 0.50
N VAL A 21 4.66 -8.64 1.34
CA VAL A 21 4.62 -8.46 2.80
C VAL A 21 5.78 -7.59 3.26
N GLU A 22 5.76 -7.12 4.51
CA GLU A 22 6.82 -6.28 5.05
C GLU A 22 8.05 -7.09 5.51
N GLY A 23 7.83 -8.22 6.19
CA GLY A 23 8.88 -9.02 6.81
C GLY A 23 9.32 -10.24 6.00
N TYR A 24 10.59 -10.61 6.12
CA TYR A 24 11.06 -11.89 5.59
C TYR A 24 10.51 -13.10 6.37
N MET A 25 10.13 -12.92 7.65
CA MET A 25 9.51 -13.95 8.46
C MET A 25 8.13 -14.32 7.91
N ASP A 26 7.33 -13.31 7.54
CA ASP A 26 6.02 -13.49 6.89
C ASP A 26 6.14 -14.28 5.60
N VAL A 27 7.18 -14.00 4.79
CA VAL A 27 7.46 -14.77 3.57
C VAL A 27 7.70 -16.24 3.91
N ILE A 28 8.47 -16.54 4.95
CA ILE A 28 8.77 -17.93 5.35
C ILE A 28 7.49 -18.63 5.80
N ALA A 29 6.70 -17.97 6.66
CA ALA A 29 5.42 -18.49 7.16
C ALA A 29 4.44 -18.78 6.02
N LEU A 30 4.20 -17.79 5.16
CA LEU A 30 3.30 -17.91 4.00
C LEU A 30 3.80 -18.96 3.01
N HIS A 31 5.11 -19.04 2.79
CA HIS A 31 5.69 -20.06 1.92
C HIS A 31 5.53 -21.47 2.50
N GLN A 32 5.63 -21.66 3.81
CA GLN A 32 5.33 -22.92 4.50
C GLN A 32 3.84 -23.27 4.42
N ALA A 33 2.98 -22.26 4.44
CA ALA A 33 1.53 -22.39 4.28
C ALA A 33 1.06 -22.66 2.83
N GLY A 34 1.97 -22.66 1.86
CA GLY A 34 1.69 -22.99 0.46
C GLY A 34 1.64 -21.78 -0.50
N PHE A 35 1.78 -20.56 -0.01
CA PHE A 35 1.85 -19.37 -0.86
C PHE A 35 3.25 -19.22 -1.44
N LYS A 36 3.45 -19.67 -2.68
CA LYS A 36 4.74 -19.62 -3.38
C LYS A 36 5.01 -18.30 -4.09
N ASN A 37 3.96 -17.52 -4.34
CA ASN A 37 3.99 -16.22 -5.00
C ASN A 37 4.11 -15.05 -4.01
N VAL A 38 4.97 -15.18 -3.00
CA VAL A 38 5.13 -14.17 -1.93
C VAL A 38 6.55 -13.60 -1.87
N VAL A 39 6.66 -12.29 -1.70
CA VAL A 39 7.93 -11.55 -1.56
C VAL A 39 7.85 -10.54 -0.42
N ALA A 40 8.99 -10.14 0.13
CA ALA A 40 9.03 -9.05 1.13
C ALA A 40 9.73 -7.81 0.59
N THR A 41 9.21 -6.63 0.89
CA THR A 41 9.95 -5.38 0.70
C THR A 41 10.72 -5.02 1.97
N LEU A 42 12.02 -5.31 1.96
CA LEU A 42 12.90 -4.94 3.07
C LEU A 42 13.24 -3.45 2.99
N GLY A 43 12.94 -2.72 4.06
CA GLY A 43 13.24 -1.30 4.24
C GLY A 43 12.09 -0.53 4.88
N THR A 44 12.35 0.71 5.29
CA THR A 44 11.37 1.58 5.97
C THR A 44 10.43 2.32 5.03
N ALA A 45 10.81 2.46 3.75
CA ALA A 45 10.03 3.17 2.76
C ALA A 45 9.95 2.36 1.47
N PHE A 46 8.76 2.34 0.88
CA PHE A 46 8.51 1.74 -0.42
C PHE A 46 9.16 2.60 -1.51
N THR A 47 10.08 2.01 -2.26
CA THR A 47 10.92 2.71 -3.25
C THR A 47 10.44 2.44 -4.68
N GLU A 48 10.69 3.39 -5.59
CA GLU A 48 10.43 3.21 -7.03
C GLU A 48 11.07 1.93 -7.57
N ARG A 49 12.32 1.67 -7.20
CA ARG A 49 13.02 0.45 -7.63
C ARG A 49 12.32 -0.83 -7.15
N GLN A 50 11.71 -0.83 -5.97
CA GLN A 50 10.88 -1.96 -5.53
C GLN A 50 9.63 -2.08 -6.40
N MET A 51 8.93 -0.98 -6.67
CA MET A 51 7.73 -0.99 -7.54
C MET A 51 8.03 -1.59 -8.91
N GLU A 52 9.10 -1.12 -9.56
CA GLU A 52 9.55 -1.64 -10.86
C GLU A 52 9.77 -3.14 -10.82
N VAL A 53 10.46 -3.63 -9.79
CA VAL A 53 10.80 -5.05 -9.63
C VAL A 53 9.54 -5.89 -9.39
N LEU A 54 8.59 -5.40 -8.59
CA LEU A 54 7.33 -6.09 -8.32
C LEU A 54 6.48 -6.19 -9.60
N TRP A 55 6.45 -5.12 -10.40
CA TRP A 55 5.73 -5.08 -11.67
C TRP A 55 6.31 -5.99 -12.75
N LEU A 56 7.55 -6.46 -12.62
CA LEU A 56 8.08 -7.52 -13.49
C LEU A 56 7.44 -8.89 -13.24
N LEU A 57 6.82 -9.08 -12.07
CA LEU A 57 6.24 -10.36 -11.65
C LEU A 57 4.72 -10.39 -11.85
N ALA A 58 4.04 -9.29 -11.54
CA ALA A 58 2.61 -9.14 -11.72
C ALA A 58 2.25 -7.67 -11.99
N PRO A 59 1.30 -7.38 -12.90
CA PRO A 59 0.90 -6.01 -13.22
C PRO A 59 0.22 -5.31 -12.03
N GLU A 60 -0.45 -6.07 -11.16
CA GLU A 60 -1.16 -5.54 -10.00
C GLU A 60 -0.85 -6.36 -8.73
N PRO A 61 0.33 -6.16 -8.11
CA PRO A 61 0.71 -6.83 -6.88
C PRO A 61 -0.20 -6.47 -5.70
N VAL A 62 -0.46 -7.43 -4.81
CA VAL A 62 -1.22 -7.25 -3.56
C VAL A 62 -0.25 -7.02 -2.42
N ILE A 63 -0.31 -5.83 -1.81
CA ILE A 63 0.47 -5.51 -0.62
C ILE A 63 -0.39 -5.83 0.61
N CYS A 64 0.13 -6.71 1.46
CA CYS A 64 -0.49 -7.13 2.70
C CYS A 64 0.09 -6.32 3.85
N PHE A 65 -0.78 -5.59 4.55
CA PHE A 65 -0.45 -4.83 5.75
C PHE A 65 -1.07 -5.49 6.97
N ASP A 66 -0.37 -5.38 8.10
CA ASP A 66 -0.88 -5.81 9.39
C ASP A 66 -2.15 -5.03 9.77
N GLY A 67 -3.05 -5.67 10.51
CA GLY A 67 -4.36 -5.11 10.86
C GLY A 67 -4.34 -4.02 11.92
N ASP A 68 -3.26 -3.25 12.04
CA ASP A 68 -3.14 -2.21 13.07
C ASP A 68 -3.08 -0.80 12.46
N LYS A 69 -3.08 0.22 13.34
CA LYS A 69 -2.96 1.62 12.92
C LYS A 69 -1.63 1.92 12.21
N ALA A 70 -0.58 1.14 12.49
CA ALA A 70 0.71 1.31 11.85
C ALA A 70 0.64 0.83 10.39
N GLY A 71 -0.04 -0.29 10.13
CA GLY A 71 -0.32 -0.83 8.81
C GLY A 71 -1.17 0.11 7.96
N GLU A 72 -2.24 0.69 8.53
CA GLU A 72 -3.03 1.71 7.82
C GLU A 72 -2.18 2.95 7.46
N ALA A 73 -1.36 3.44 8.40
CA ALA A 73 -0.47 4.56 8.14
C ALA A 73 0.62 4.22 7.11
N ALA A 74 1.12 2.98 7.11
CA ALA A 74 2.07 2.47 6.14
C ALA A 74 1.46 2.40 4.74
N ALA A 75 0.23 1.89 4.62
CA ALA A 75 -0.51 1.87 3.38
C ALA A 75 -0.72 3.28 2.82
N ALA A 76 -1.13 4.25 3.65
CA ALA A 76 -1.29 5.65 3.22
C ALA A 76 0.02 6.25 2.69
N ARG A 77 1.14 6.00 3.39
CA ARG A 77 2.48 6.41 2.91
C ARG A 77 2.85 5.70 1.60
N ALA A 78 2.52 4.42 1.46
CA ALA A 78 2.80 3.66 0.25
C ALA A 78 2.04 4.24 -0.95
N VAL A 79 0.76 4.62 -0.78
CA VAL A 79 -0.05 5.31 -1.79
C VAL A 79 0.63 6.60 -2.27
N ASP A 80 1.06 7.47 -1.34
CA ASP A 80 1.77 8.72 -1.68
C ASP A 80 3.03 8.47 -2.50
N ARG A 81 3.73 7.38 -2.23
CA ARG A 81 4.92 6.99 -2.99
C ARG A 81 4.60 6.37 -4.33
N MET A 82 3.48 5.66 -4.48
CA MET A 82 3.12 4.99 -5.73
C MET A 82 2.59 5.96 -6.78
N LEU A 83 1.80 6.95 -6.38
CA LEU A 83 1.09 7.85 -7.29
C LEU A 83 1.98 8.48 -8.38
N PRO A 84 3.19 9.00 -8.07
CA PRO A 84 4.06 9.60 -9.08
C PRO A 84 4.63 8.61 -10.10
N HIS A 85 4.63 7.30 -9.80
CA HIS A 85 5.25 6.26 -10.63
C HIS A 85 4.23 5.37 -11.34
N LEU A 86 2.92 5.62 -11.16
CA LEU A 86 1.88 4.87 -11.85
C LEU A 86 2.03 5.00 -13.36
N ARG A 87 1.81 3.88 -14.05
CA ARG A 87 1.90 3.76 -15.50
C ARG A 87 0.77 2.87 -15.99
N GLU A 88 0.43 3.00 -17.26
CA GLU A 88 -0.64 2.22 -17.86
C GLU A 88 -0.43 0.71 -17.66
N GLY A 89 -1.51 0.00 -17.33
CA GLY A 89 -1.50 -1.44 -17.07
C GLY A 89 -0.81 -1.87 -15.77
N HIS A 90 -0.40 -0.94 -14.91
CA HIS A 90 0.28 -1.26 -13.65
C HIS A 90 -0.37 -0.54 -12.46
N SER A 91 -0.61 -1.29 -11.39
CA SER A 91 -1.27 -0.78 -10.17
C SER A 91 -0.82 -1.59 -8.94
N PHE A 92 -1.43 -1.34 -7.80
CA PHE A 92 -1.31 -2.12 -6.58
C PHE A 92 -2.68 -2.31 -5.91
N ARG A 93 -2.85 -3.45 -5.24
CA ARG A 93 -3.98 -3.72 -4.34
C ARG A 93 -3.49 -3.83 -2.90
N PHE A 94 -4.39 -3.62 -1.95
CA PHE A 94 -4.10 -3.53 -0.53
C PHE A 94 -4.96 -4.50 0.26
N ALA A 95 -4.33 -5.55 0.80
CA ALA A 95 -4.96 -6.46 1.75
C ALA A 95 -4.64 -6.00 3.18
N PHE A 96 -5.66 -5.97 4.03
CA PHE A 96 -5.52 -5.65 5.45
C PHE A 96 -5.91 -6.88 6.25
N LEU A 97 -5.05 -7.28 7.18
CA LEU A 97 -5.34 -8.41 8.06
C LEU A 97 -6.30 -8.00 9.18
N PRO A 98 -6.94 -8.97 9.87
CA PRO A 98 -7.73 -8.68 11.06
C PRO A 98 -6.92 -7.98 12.15
N HIS A 99 -7.61 -7.27 13.04
CA HIS A 99 -6.95 -6.38 13.99
C HIS A 99 -5.89 -7.07 14.85
N GLY A 100 -4.65 -6.55 14.80
CA GLY A 100 -3.53 -7.04 15.60
C GLY A 100 -2.99 -8.41 15.18
N GLN A 101 -3.30 -8.88 13.96
CA GLN A 101 -2.70 -10.09 13.40
C GLN A 101 -1.68 -9.73 12.33
N ASP A 102 -0.58 -10.49 12.32
CA ASP A 102 0.38 -10.56 11.23
C ASP A 102 0.07 -11.78 10.33
N PRO A 103 0.77 -11.94 9.18
CA PRO A 103 0.54 -13.08 8.29
C PRO A 103 0.82 -14.44 8.93
N ASP A 104 1.79 -14.58 9.85
CA ASP A 104 2.10 -15.85 10.52
C ASP A 104 0.97 -16.21 11.50
N ASP A 105 0.57 -15.27 12.35
CA ASP A 105 -0.50 -15.40 13.32
C ASP A 105 -1.82 -15.79 12.66
N LEU A 106 -2.19 -15.11 11.57
CA LEU A 106 -3.43 -15.40 10.86
C LEU A 106 -3.43 -16.82 10.27
N VAL A 107 -2.32 -17.22 9.64
CA VAL A 107 -2.19 -18.56 9.05
C VAL A 107 -2.19 -19.64 10.14
N ARG A 108 -1.51 -19.42 11.26
CA ARG A 108 -1.43 -20.39 12.36
C ARG A 108 -2.74 -20.51 13.11
N GLY A 109 -3.46 -19.41 13.31
CA GLY A 109 -4.72 -19.37 14.05
C GLY A 109 -5.93 -19.78 13.22
N SER A 110 -6.09 -19.18 12.03
CA SER A 110 -7.29 -19.30 11.19
C SER A 110 -7.06 -20.11 9.90
N GLY A 111 -5.82 -20.54 9.66
CA GLY A 111 -5.45 -21.36 8.51
C GLY A 111 -5.14 -20.57 7.24
N PRO A 112 -4.54 -21.23 6.23
CA PRO A 112 -4.18 -20.60 4.95
C PRO A 112 -5.38 -20.02 4.19
N ALA A 113 -6.57 -20.63 4.35
CA ALA A 113 -7.78 -20.17 3.69
C ALA A 113 -8.22 -18.77 4.17
N ALA A 114 -8.01 -18.44 5.45
CA ALA A 114 -8.33 -17.13 5.98
C ALA A 114 -7.44 -16.05 5.35
N PHE A 115 -6.14 -16.30 5.26
CA PHE A 115 -5.21 -15.40 4.58
C PHE A 115 -5.55 -15.23 3.09
N ALA A 116 -5.88 -16.32 2.38
CA ALA A 116 -6.33 -16.25 0.99
C ALA A 116 -7.61 -15.40 0.83
N GLY A 117 -8.52 -15.45 1.81
CA GLY A 117 -9.69 -14.58 1.88
C GLY A 117 -9.32 -13.09 1.96
N CYS A 118 -8.37 -12.73 2.83
CA CYS A 118 -7.86 -11.36 2.94
C CYS A 118 -7.23 -10.86 1.63
N VAL A 119 -6.42 -11.70 0.96
CA VAL A 119 -5.80 -11.37 -0.33
C VAL A 119 -6.86 -11.21 -1.43
N SER A 120 -7.87 -12.07 -1.44
CA SER A 120 -8.98 -11.99 -2.41
C SER A 120 -9.83 -10.73 -2.21
N GLY A 121 -10.01 -10.30 -0.95
CA GLY A 121 -10.69 -9.07 -0.57
C GLY A 121 -9.82 -7.80 -0.65
N ALA A 122 -8.64 -7.88 -1.27
CA ALA A 122 -7.74 -6.73 -1.36
C ALA A 122 -8.38 -5.57 -2.11
N ARG A 123 -8.24 -4.36 -1.55
CA ARG A 123 -8.82 -3.13 -2.08
C ARG A 123 -7.93 -2.53 -3.18
N PRO A 124 -8.48 -2.05 -4.29
CA PRO A 124 -7.70 -1.35 -5.31
C PRO A 124 -7.15 -0.02 -4.80
N LEU A 125 -6.08 0.46 -5.43
CA LEU A 125 -5.44 1.73 -5.10
C LEU A 125 -6.42 2.92 -5.07
N ILE A 126 -7.39 2.95 -5.99
CA ILE A 126 -8.38 4.03 -6.05
C ILE A 126 -9.27 4.09 -4.81
N ASP A 127 -9.66 2.93 -4.26
CA ASP A 127 -10.49 2.86 -3.05
C ASP A 127 -9.70 3.34 -1.82
N MET A 128 -8.40 3.05 -1.79
CA MET A 128 -7.49 3.57 -0.77
C MET A 128 -7.38 5.09 -0.84
N LEU A 129 -7.24 5.65 -2.05
CA LEU A 129 -7.19 7.10 -2.26
C LEU A 129 -8.51 7.76 -1.84
N TRP A 130 -9.64 7.20 -2.29
CA TRP A 130 -10.97 7.70 -1.97
C TRP A 130 -11.21 7.72 -0.46
N THR A 131 -11.01 6.58 0.21
CA THR A 131 -11.21 6.44 1.65
C THR A 131 -10.37 7.46 2.43
N ARG A 132 -9.12 7.69 2.01
CA ARG A 132 -8.23 8.67 2.65
C ARG A 132 -8.75 10.10 2.49
N GLU A 133 -9.10 10.51 1.27
CA GLU A 133 -9.56 11.88 1.00
C GLU A 133 -10.92 12.17 1.66
N THR A 134 -11.85 11.22 1.61
CA THR A 134 -13.19 11.41 2.23
C THR A 134 -13.18 11.30 3.75
N SER A 135 -12.17 10.64 4.34
CA SER A 135 -12.01 10.62 5.80
C SER A 135 -11.31 11.87 6.32
N ALA A 136 -10.47 12.51 5.49
CA ALA A 136 -9.79 13.76 5.81
C ALA A 136 -10.67 15.00 5.56
N ALA A 137 -11.56 14.95 4.57
CA ALA A 137 -12.54 16.00 4.29
C ALA A 137 -13.84 15.70 5.04
N SER A 138 -14.30 16.61 5.90
CA SER A 138 -15.72 16.64 6.27
C SER A 138 -16.51 16.93 5.00
N LEU A 139 -17.04 15.88 4.34
CA LEU A 139 -17.96 16.01 3.21
C LEU A 139 -19.35 16.45 3.72
N ASP A 140 -19.39 17.51 4.50
CA ASP A 140 -20.62 18.18 4.88
C ASP A 140 -21.07 19.10 3.75
N THR A 141 -22.38 19.37 3.75
CA THR A 141 -23.10 20.17 2.76
C THR A 141 -22.31 21.43 2.35
N PRO A 142 -22.29 21.80 1.05
CA PRO A 142 -21.56 22.97 0.55
C PRO A 142 -21.88 24.30 1.28
N GLU A 143 -23.01 24.35 1.98
CA GLU A 143 -23.49 25.48 2.77
C GLU A 143 -22.67 25.78 4.04
N ARG A 144 -21.87 24.82 4.54
CA ARG A 144 -21.08 24.96 5.78
C ARG A 144 -19.57 24.89 5.59
N ALA A 145 -19.08 24.70 4.37
CA ALA A 145 -17.65 24.71 4.11
C ALA A 145 -17.09 26.13 4.30
N PRO A 146 -16.11 26.36 5.20
CA PRO A 146 -15.42 27.64 5.25
C PRO A 146 -14.70 27.86 3.91
N PRO A 147 -14.62 29.12 3.41
CA PRO A 147 -14.09 29.40 2.08
C PRO A 147 -12.70 28.78 1.92
N SER A 148 -12.60 27.83 1.00
CA SER A 148 -11.34 27.15 0.67
C SER A 148 -10.26 28.21 0.44
N ARG A 149 -9.16 28.15 1.20
CA ARG A 149 -8.01 29.05 0.99
C ARG A 149 -7.42 28.80 -0.40
N ARG A 150 -7.92 29.53 -1.38
CA ARG A 150 -7.29 29.69 -2.69
C ARG A 150 -5.92 30.33 -2.49
N GLY A 151 -4.89 29.62 -2.92
CA GLY A 151 -3.66 30.18 -3.48
C GLY A 151 -2.87 31.09 -2.55
N SER A 152 -1.91 30.52 -1.85
CA SER A 152 -0.72 31.24 -1.40
C SER A 152 -0.01 31.89 -2.60
N ARG A 153 -0.13 33.21 -2.70
CA ARG A 153 0.91 34.05 -3.30
C ARG A 153 1.35 35.07 -2.24
N PRO A 154 2.59 35.01 -1.73
CA PRO A 154 3.09 36.08 -0.88
C PRO A 154 3.33 37.32 -1.76
N CYS A 155 2.52 38.35 -1.56
CA CYS A 155 2.76 39.67 -2.14
C CYS A 155 3.91 40.31 -1.35
N SER A 156 5.10 40.38 -1.95
CA SER A 156 6.25 41.05 -1.35
C SER A 156 6.02 42.56 -1.34
N ALA A 157 5.68 43.13 -0.17
CA ALA A 157 5.67 44.57 0.02
C ALA A 157 7.08 45.06 0.37
N ARG A 158 7.67 45.76 -0.59
CA ARG A 158 8.88 46.58 -0.48
C ARG A 158 8.68 47.61 0.64
N SER A 159 9.59 47.68 1.61
CA SER A 159 9.57 48.78 2.58
C SER A 159 10.07 50.06 1.90
N VAL A 160 9.27 51.13 2.02
CA VAL A 160 9.69 52.51 1.84
C VAL A 160 9.61 53.13 3.23
N MET A 161 10.76 53.48 3.81
CA MET A 161 10.85 54.28 5.04
C MET A 161 10.79 55.76 4.67
N PRO A 162 10.10 56.62 5.45
CA PRO A 162 10.39 58.04 5.50
C PRO A 162 10.99 58.43 6.86
N GLY A 163 12.03 59.26 6.85
CA GLY A 163 12.62 59.87 8.05
C GLY A 163 14.14 59.88 8.02
#